data_AF-A0A8S9UWF4-F1
#
_entry.id   AF-A0A8S9UWF4-F1
#
_cell.length_a   1.000
_cell.length_b   1.000
_cell.length_c   1.000
_cell.angle_alpha   90.00
_cell.angle_beta   90.00
_cell.angle_gamma   90.00
#
_symmetry.space_group_name_H-M   'P 1'
#
loop_
_entity.id
_entity.type
_entity.pdbx_description
1 polymer ?
#
loop_
_entity_poly.entity_id
_entity_poly.type
_entity_poly.pdbx_seq_one_letter_code
_entity_poly.pdbx_strand_id
1 'polypeptide(L)'
;MLPVAPFGPDAAFIPGRRAPVAFAARDIEPWSAKKLNRVAVISMKITVLFPELPFRAEWIFPRTADAIPRAGYVDSLITRPLVEELTSAAPWDTLVTTPVDPVSFRGDVRGRLGVFVRAFRDFVSKHRVAIWEGTHRFPISRNQLQGSTWLSNFNKQRGNRRSHAGRSWKRVLVILVLAIQDGWCDVDILLDPSFLHLPRRGDKVACFPGSVSRQANLEDPNLLRPEPTNLLEALREIDEAEPWRIQFRGDLSQHPGRQIQRLVGKFFNVQPKTT
;
A
#
# COMPACT_ATOMS: atom_id res chain seq x y z
N MET A 1 23.08 -16.18 -0.25
CA MET A 1 24.07 -15.78 -1.27
C MET A 1 24.24 -14.28 -1.19
N LEU A 2 25.47 -13.81 -0.99
CA LEU A 2 25.81 -12.38 -1.01
C LEU A 2 25.98 -11.90 -2.46
N PRO A 3 25.79 -10.60 -2.74
CA PRO A 3 26.09 -10.09 -4.07
C PRO A 3 27.61 -9.97 -4.27
N VAL A 4 28.08 -9.94 -5.52
CA VAL A 4 29.50 -9.74 -5.87
C VAL A 4 29.99 -8.42 -5.29
N ALA A 5 29.21 -7.38 -5.56
CA ALA A 5 29.34 -6.07 -4.98
C ALA A 5 27.94 -5.56 -4.57
N PRO A 6 27.88 -4.63 -3.62
CA PRO A 6 26.64 -3.94 -3.28
C PRO A 6 26.07 -3.18 -4.48
N PHE A 7 24.77 -2.83 -4.48
CA PHE A 7 24.13 -2.14 -5.60
C PHE A 7 24.77 -0.78 -5.97
N GLY A 8 25.47 -0.16 -5.03
CA GLY A 8 26.16 1.10 -5.23
C GLY A 8 27.20 1.38 -4.15
N PRO A 9 27.90 2.53 -4.25
CA PRO A 9 28.82 2.99 -3.22
C PRO A 9 28.07 3.34 -1.92
N ASP A 10 28.78 3.42 -0.80
CA ASP A 10 28.18 3.69 0.52
C ASP A 10 27.35 4.99 0.57
N ALA A 11 27.74 6.01 -0.21
CA ALA A 11 27.00 7.28 -0.33
C ALA A 11 25.64 7.16 -1.02
N ALA A 12 25.40 6.07 -1.77
CA ALA A 12 24.13 5.83 -2.46
C ALA A 12 23.06 5.16 -1.57
N PHE A 13 23.45 4.64 -0.39
CA PHE A 13 22.54 3.94 0.52
C PHE A 13 21.70 4.92 1.33
N ILE A 14 20.39 4.65 1.38
CA ILE A 14 19.44 5.31 2.25
C ILE A 14 18.78 4.21 3.13
N PRO A 15 18.93 4.24 4.47
CA PRO A 15 19.82 5.12 5.23
C PRO A 15 21.31 4.80 4.99
N GLY A 16 22.21 5.62 5.54
CA GLY A 16 23.65 5.45 5.36
C GLY A 16 24.13 4.05 5.71
N ARG A 17 25.10 3.51 4.96
CA ARG A 17 25.40 2.08 5.05
C ARG A 17 26.10 1.69 6.36
N ARG A 18 27.32 2.21 6.55
CA ARG A 18 28.22 1.85 7.66
C ARG A 18 27.97 2.68 8.91
N ALA A 19 27.54 3.92 8.74
CA ALA A 19 27.22 4.85 9.80
C ALA A 19 25.96 5.65 9.42
N PRO A 20 25.24 6.24 10.40
CA PRO A 20 24.18 7.18 10.10
C PRO A 20 24.70 8.36 9.28
N VAL A 21 23.91 8.79 8.29
CA VAL A 21 24.24 9.90 7.40
C VAL A 21 23.13 10.95 7.50
N ALA A 22 23.52 12.21 7.58
CA ALA A 22 22.59 13.34 7.64
C ALA A 22 22.14 13.74 6.23
N PHE A 23 21.11 13.07 5.70
CA PHE A 23 20.50 13.46 4.44
C PHE A 23 19.62 14.71 4.59
N ALA A 24 19.60 15.57 3.57
CA ALA A 24 18.57 16.61 3.49
C ALA A 24 17.22 15.96 3.15
N ALA A 25 16.13 16.50 3.71
CA ALA A 25 14.80 15.91 3.54
C ALA A 25 14.37 15.79 2.06
N ARG A 26 14.75 16.74 1.21
CA ARG A 26 14.46 16.74 -0.22
C ARG A 26 15.16 15.62 -1.00
N ASP A 27 16.35 15.21 -0.57
CA ASP A 27 17.17 14.24 -1.32
C ASP A 27 16.64 12.82 -1.13
N ILE A 28 16.04 12.56 0.03
CA ILE A 28 15.49 11.25 0.41
C ILE A 28 13.97 11.24 0.44
N GLU A 29 13.30 12.30 -0.03
CA GLU A 29 11.83 12.35 -0.10
C GLU A 29 11.32 11.14 -0.88
N PRO A 30 10.29 10.40 -0.40
CA PRO A 30 9.35 10.69 0.68
C PRO A 30 9.78 10.21 2.07
N TRP A 31 11.02 9.76 2.28
CA TRP A 31 11.45 9.27 3.57
C TRP A 31 11.54 10.36 4.63
N SER A 32 11.28 9.97 5.87
CA SER A 32 11.48 10.80 7.05
C SER A 32 12.97 10.87 7.38
N ALA A 33 13.62 11.98 6.99
CA ALA A 33 15.00 12.27 7.39
C ALA A 33 15.21 12.18 8.90
N LYS A 34 14.25 12.64 9.71
CA LYS A 34 14.27 12.51 11.17
C LYS A 34 14.47 11.07 11.65
N LYS A 35 13.86 10.09 10.96
CA LYS A 35 13.97 8.67 11.31
C LYS A 35 15.23 8.05 10.68
N LEU A 36 15.45 8.27 9.38
CA LEU A 36 16.51 7.57 8.63
C LEU A 36 17.92 8.09 8.92
N ASN A 37 18.10 9.38 9.25
CA ASN A 37 19.42 9.94 9.54
C ASN A 37 20.06 9.42 10.84
N ARG A 38 19.34 8.60 11.61
CA ARG A 38 19.80 8.00 12.88
C ARG A 38 20.08 6.50 12.76
N VAL A 39 19.92 5.94 11.56
CA VAL A 39 20.02 4.51 11.30
C VAL A 39 21.23 4.27 10.39
N ALA A 40 21.96 3.19 10.65
CA ALA A 40 22.90 2.64 9.69
C ALA A 40 22.37 1.30 9.17
N VAL A 41 22.53 1.01 7.88
CA VAL A 41 22.07 -0.26 7.28
C VAL A 41 22.65 -1.46 8.03
N ILE A 42 23.94 -1.46 8.33
CA ILE A 42 24.62 -2.59 8.97
C ILE A 42 24.02 -2.97 10.33
N SER A 43 23.39 -2.02 11.03
CA SER A 43 22.78 -2.23 12.35
C SER A 43 21.26 -2.04 12.32
N MET A 44 20.68 -1.89 11.12
CA MET A 44 19.26 -1.64 10.92
C MET A 44 18.42 -2.79 11.49
N LYS A 45 17.49 -2.44 12.38
CA LYS A 45 16.54 -3.40 12.94
C LYS A 45 15.19 -3.27 12.25
N ILE A 46 14.40 -4.33 12.33
CA ILE A 46 13.03 -4.36 11.81
C ILE A 46 12.15 -3.23 12.36
N THR A 47 12.45 -2.70 13.55
CA THR A 47 11.72 -1.58 14.17
C THR A 47 11.82 -0.27 13.39
N VAL A 48 12.74 -0.16 12.44
CA VAL A 48 12.81 0.97 11.51
C VAL A 48 11.68 0.92 10.48
N LEU A 49 11.24 -0.27 10.09
CA LEU A 49 10.22 -0.50 9.05
C LEU A 49 8.86 -0.95 9.62
N PHE A 50 8.79 -1.39 10.88
CA PHE A 50 7.59 -1.91 11.52
C PHE A 50 7.39 -1.26 12.91
N PRO A 51 6.15 -0.89 13.31
CA PRO A 51 4.86 -1.20 12.68
C PRO A 51 4.48 -0.32 11.48
N GLU A 52 5.19 0.78 11.27
CA GLU A 52 4.91 1.73 10.20
C GLU A 52 6.20 2.11 9.47
N LEU A 53 6.14 2.11 8.14
CA LEU A 53 7.26 2.53 7.30
C LEU A 53 7.61 4.01 7.53
N PRO A 54 8.89 4.40 7.40
CA PRO A 54 9.35 5.72 7.74
C PRO A 54 9.12 6.77 6.63
N PHE A 55 8.16 6.61 5.73
CA PHE A 55 7.82 7.65 4.73
C PHE A 55 6.89 8.72 5.33
N ARG A 56 6.89 9.91 4.72
CA ARG A 56 6.13 11.09 5.16
C ARG A 56 4.62 10.84 5.20
N ALA A 57 3.89 11.72 5.89
CA ALA A 57 2.45 11.80 5.71
C ALA A 57 2.11 12.07 4.24
N GLU A 58 0.99 11.55 3.74
CA GLU A 58 0.41 12.02 2.46
C GLU A 58 1.26 11.72 1.22
N TRP A 59 2.12 10.71 1.29
CA TRP A 59 2.82 10.26 0.09
C TRP A 59 1.93 9.41 -0.83
N ILE A 60 1.25 8.41 -0.26
CA ILE A 60 0.26 7.59 -0.99
C ILE A 60 -1.13 7.82 -0.39
N PHE A 61 -1.26 7.65 0.93
CA PHE A 61 -2.54 7.75 1.62
C PHE A 61 -2.74 9.14 2.22
N PRO A 62 -3.95 9.74 2.07
CA PRO A 62 -4.25 11.07 2.60
C PRO A 62 -4.26 11.06 4.14
N ARG A 63 -3.96 12.23 4.74
CA ARG A 63 -4.06 12.47 6.20
C ARG A 63 -5.00 13.59 6.55
N THR A 64 -5.11 14.59 5.69
CA THR A 64 -6.30 15.43 5.63
C THR A 64 -7.48 14.60 5.13
N ALA A 65 -8.66 14.88 5.67
CA ALA A 65 -9.89 14.33 5.10
C ALA A 65 -10.30 15.29 3.98
N ASP A 66 -10.29 14.86 2.72
CA ASP A 66 -10.68 15.73 1.61
C ASP A 66 -11.76 15.10 0.71
N ALA A 67 -12.54 16.00 0.10
CA ALA A 67 -13.66 15.88 -0.85
C ALA A 67 -14.93 15.17 -0.38
N ILE A 68 -14.90 13.89 -0.01
CA ILE A 68 -16.12 13.09 0.08
C ILE A 68 -16.74 13.11 1.50
N PRO A 69 -17.90 13.75 1.71
CA PRO A 69 -18.45 13.89 3.04
C PRO A 69 -19.00 12.56 3.57
N ARG A 70 -18.69 12.28 4.84
CA ARG A 70 -19.33 11.21 5.62
C ARG A 70 -20.87 11.31 5.63
N ALA A 71 -21.42 12.51 5.42
CA ALA A 71 -22.84 12.81 5.50
C ALA A 71 -23.67 12.28 4.30
N GLY A 72 -23.04 11.75 3.25
CA GLY A 72 -23.73 11.37 2.00
C GLY A 72 -23.59 9.90 1.59
N TYR A 73 -23.01 9.01 2.40
CA TYR A 73 -22.88 7.61 1.96
C TYR A 73 -24.20 6.85 2.04
N VAL A 74 -24.39 5.91 1.12
CA VAL A 74 -25.63 5.14 0.97
C VAL A 74 -25.55 3.92 1.90
N ASP A 75 -26.06 4.06 3.12
CA ASP A 75 -25.99 3.00 4.13
C ASP A 75 -26.82 1.75 3.76
N SER A 76 -27.86 1.93 2.93
CA SER A 76 -28.65 0.84 2.35
C SER A 76 -27.84 -0.08 1.42
N LEU A 77 -26.65 0.32 0.96
CA LEU A 77 -25.73 -0.56 0.25
C LEU A 77 -25.03 -1.56 1.19
N ILE A 78 -25.04 -1.32 2.49
CA ILE A 78 -24.35 -2.16 3.48
C ILE A 78 -25.32 -3.22 4.03
N THR A 79 -25.77 -4.10 3.14
CA THR A 79 -26.62 -5.25 3.48
C THR A 79 -25.87 -6.55 3.23
N ARG A 80 -26.34 -7.65 3.86
CA ARG A 80 -25.74 -8.96 3.64
C ARG A 80 -25.67 -9.35 2.15
N PRO A 81 -26.78 -9.28 1.36
CA PRO A 81 -26.75 -9.70 -0.04
C PRO A 81 -25.71 -8.92 -0.86
N LEU A 82 -25.65 -7.60 -0.70
CA LEU A 82 -24.72 -6.76 -1.47
C LEU A 82 -23.26 -6.96 -1.05
N VAL A 83 -22.98 -7.26 0.22
CA VAL A 83 -21.62 -7.61 0.68
C VAL A 83 -21.22 -9.03 0.22
N GLU A 84 -22.16 -9.98 0.17
CA GLU A 84 -21.93 -11.32 -0.39
C GLU A 84 -21.69 -11.27 -1.91
N GLU A 85 -22.40 -10.38 -2.62
CA GLU A 85 -22.18 -10.11 -4.04
C GLU A 85 -20.79 -9.51 -4.28
N LEU A 86 -20.41 -8.47 -3.53
CA LEU A 86 -19.06 -7.90 -3.58
C LEU A 86 -17.98 -8.97 -3.31
N THR A 87 -18.23 -9.86 -2.35
CA THR A 87 -17.29 -10.92 -2.00
C THR A 87 -17.13 -11.93 -3.12
N SER A 88 -18.24 -12.29 -3.77
CA SER A 88 -18.27 -13.18 -4.93
C SER A 88 -17.58 -12.58 -6.16
N ALA A 89 -17.71 -11.26 -6.35
CA ALA A 89 -17.04 -10.53 -7.43
C ALA A 89 -15.51 -10.44 -7.26
N ALA A 90 -15.00 -10.70 -6.05
CA ALA A 90 -13.58 -10.77 -5.71
C ALA A 90 -12.72 -9.60 -6.28
N PRO A 91 -13.10 -8.33 -6.06
CA PRO A 91 -12.42 -7.17 -6.67
C PRO A 91 -10.93 -7.07 -6.32
N TRP A 92 -10.51 -7.67 -5.20
CA TRP A 92 -9.11 -7.75 -4.76
C TRP A 92 -8.22 -8.65 -5.62
N ASP A 93 -8.78 -9.49 -6.50
CA ASP A 93 -7.97 -10.36 -7.37
C ASP A 93 -7.13 -9.55 -8.37
N THR A 94 -7.60 -8.34 -8.73
CA THR A 94 -6.86 -7.36 -9.54
C THR A 94 -5.47 -7.02 -8.97
N LEU A 95 -5.30 -7.08 -7.64
CA LEU A 95 -4.01 -6.83 -6.98
C LEU A 95 -2.94 -7.88 -7.36
N VAL A 96 -3.36 -9.05 -7.85
CA VAL A 96 -2.49 -10.15 -8.24
C VAL A 96 -2.44 -10.31 -9.76
N THR A 97 -3.59 -10.16 -10.42
CA THR A 97 -3.71 -10.39 -11.88
C THR A 97 -3.20 -9.23 -12.72
N THR A 98 -3.05 -8.04 -12.15
CA THR A 98 -2.47 -6.87 -12.81
C THR A 98 -1.15 -6.48 -12.15
N PRO A 99 -0.06 -7.25 -12.38
CA PRO A 99 1.25 -6.91 -11.86
C PRO A 99 1.73 -5.59 -12.47
N VAL A 100 2.45 -4.81 -11.66
CA VAL A 100 3.08 -3.56 -12.09
C VAL A 100 4.55 -3.84 -12.33
N ASP A 101 5.03 -3.47 -13.52
CA ASP A 101 6.44 -3.60 -13.85
C ASP A 101 7.30 -2.70 -12.96
N PRO A 102 8.35 -3.25 -12.34
CA PRO A 102 9.23 -2.48 -11.48
C PRO A 102 10.06 -1.49 -12.29
N VAL A 103 10.35 -0.34 -11.68
CA VAL A 103 11.20 0.70 -12.27
C VAL A 103 12.61 0.68 -11.67
N SER A 104 12.78 0.09 -10.49
CA SER A 104 14.02 0.11 -9.72
C SER A 104 14.84 -1.17 -9.74
N PHE A 105 14.26 -2.31 -10.15
CA PHE A 105 14.95 -3.59 -10.29
C PHE A 105 14.45 -4.38 -11.52
N ARG A 106 15.22 -5.37 -11.98
CA ARG A 106 14.82 -6.28 -13.06
C ARG A 106 13.77 -7.28 -12.58
N GLY A 107 12.76 -7.59 -13.41
CA GLY A 107 11.67 -8.51 -13.04
C GLY A 107 12.13 -9.93 -12.63
N ASP A 108 13.30 -10.35 -13.10
CA ASP A 108 13.93 -11.66 -12.86
C ASP A 108 15.05 -11.62 -11.80
N VAL A 109 15.07 -10.59 -10.95
CA VAL A 109 16.11 -10.39 -9.93
C VAL A 109 16.36 -11.64 -9.07
N ARG A 110 17.64 -11.98 -8.92
CA ARG A 110 18.11 -13.16 -8.19
C ARG A 110 18.60 -12.81 -6.78
N GLY A 111 19.17 -13.79 -6.08
CA GLY A 111 19.73 -13.60 -4.75
C GLY A 111 18.71 -13.18 -3.69
N ARG A 112 19.16 -12.45 -2.66
CA ARG A 112 18.30 -12.11 -1.51
C ARG A 112 17.21 -11.10 -1.88
N LEU A 113 17.46 -10.19 -2.82
CA LEU A 113 16.41 -9.31 -3.35
C LEU A 113 15.33 -10.11 -4.09
N GLY A 114 15.71 -11.10 -4.90
CA GLY A 114 14.74 -12.04 -5.50
C GLY A 114 13.92 -12.82 -4.48
N VAL A 115 14.54 -13.24 -3.36
CA VAL A 115 13.81 -13.89 -2.25
C VAL A 115 12.79 -12.94 -1.62
N PHE A 116 13.17 -11.67 -1.39
CA PHE A 116 12.24 -10.65 -0.89
C PHE A 116 11.07 -10.40 -1.86
N VAL A 117 11.36 -10.19 -3.15
CA VAL A 117 10.33 -9.94 -4.17
C VAL A 117 9.34 -11.11 -4.25
N ARG A 118 9.81 -12.36 -4.22
CA ARG A 118 8.92 -13.54 -4.16
C ARG A 118 8.09 -13.57 -2.88
N ALA A 119 8.72 -13.40 -1.72
CA ALA A 119 8.01 -13.37 -0.44
C ALA A 119 6.95 -12.25 -0.40
N PHE A 120 7.22 -11.10 -1.03
CA PHE A 120 6.25 -10.02 -1.18
C PHE A 120 5.07 -10.44 -2.07
N ARG A 121 5.33 -11.01 -3.24
CA ARG A 121 4.27 -11.50 -4.15
C ARG A 121 3.39 -12.56 -3.47
N ASP A 122 3.99 -13.50 -2.75
CA ASP A 122 3.28 -14.52 -1.97
C ASP A 122 2.43 -13.88 -0.87
N PHE A 123 2.96 -12.86 -0.20
CA PHE A 123 2.23 -12.07 0.79
C PHE A 123 1.02 -11.38 0.17
N VAL A 124 1.18 -10.70 -0.98
CA VAL A 124 0.07 -10.05 -1.68
C VAL A 124 -0.97 -11.10 -2.09
N SER A 125 -0.57 -12.19 -2.73
CA SER A 125 -1.47 -13.27 -3.14
C SER A 125 -2.28 -13.82 -1.96
N LYS A 126 -1.63 -14.13 -0.84
CA LYS A 126 -2.26 -14.69 0.35
C LYS A 126 -3.15 -13.69 1.11
N HIS A 127 -2.79 -12.41 1.12
CA HIS A 127 -3.44 -11.38 1.92
C HIS A 127 -4.16 -10.30 1.11
N ARG A 128 -4.39 -10.51 -0.20
CA ARG A 128 -5.03 -9.56 -1.12
C ARG A 128 -6.33 -8.96 -0.60
N VAL A 129 -7.20 -9.78 0.01
CA VAL A 129 -8.44 -9.30 0.65
C VAL A 129 -8.14 -8.26 1.72
N ALA A 130 -7.18 -8.54 2.62
CA ALA A 130 -6.84 -7.63 3.71
C ALA A 130 -6.14 -6.35 3.22
N ILE A 131 -5.39 -6.43 2.12
CA ILE A 131 -4.72 -5.28 1.49
C ILE A 131 -5.78 -4.38 0.86
N TRP A 132 -6.67 -4.95 0.05
CA TRP A 132 -7.78 -4.24 -0.59
C TRP A 132 -8.74 -3.62 0.45
N GLU A 133 -9.12 -4.38 1.48
CA GLU A 133 -9.90 -3.88 2.62
C GLU A 133 -9.17 -2.77 3.40
N GLY A 134 -7.84 -2.65 3.27
CA GLY A 134 -7.06 -1.57 3.85
C GLY A 134 -7.45 -0.21 3.29
N THR A 135 -7.69 -0.13 1.98
CA THR A 135 -8.01 1.10 1.25
C THR A 135 -9.49 1.24 0.89
N HIS A 136 -10.28 0.17 0.96
CA HIS A 136 -11.72 0.15 0.62
C HIS A 136 -12.61 -0.15 1.84
N ARG A 137 -12.15 0.23 3.04
CA ARG A 137 -12.87 -0.08 4.27
C ARG A 137 -14.13 0.78 4.41
N PHE A 138 -15.29 0.22 4.08
CA PHE A 138 -16.58 0.88 4.34
C PHE A 138 -17.05 0.77 5.79
N PRO A 139 -17.76 1.80 6.32
CA PRO A 139 -18.34 1.77 7.65
C PRO A 139 -19.49 0.75 7.72
N ILE A 140 -19.60 0.10 8.88
CA ILE A 140 -20.78 -0.70 9.26
C ILE A 140 -21.28 -0.10 10.56
N SER A 141 -22.50 0.44 10.54
CA SER A 141 -23.04 1.21 11.67
C SER A 141 -23.31 0.32 12.88
N ARG A 142 -23.43 0.92 14.08
CA ARG A 142 -23.78 0.15 15.29
C ARG A 142 -25.14 -0.54 15.13
N ASN A 143 -26.11 0.13 14.53
CA ASN A 143 -27.44 -0.41 14.28
C ASN A 143 -27.36 -1.62 13.33
N GLN A 144 -26.55 -1.54 12.27
CA GLN A 144 -26.32 -2.66 11.34
C GLN A 144 -25.62 -3.85 12.03
N LEU A 145 -24.65 -3.59 12.91
CA LEU A 145 -23.96 -4.63 13.67
C LEU A 145 -24.89 -5.32 14.69
N GLN A 146 -25.80 -4.57 15.31
CA GLN A 146 -26.79 -5.11 16.26
C GLN A 146 -27.92 -5.85 15.55
N GLY A 147 -28.36 -5.35 14.38
CA GLY A 147 -29.44 -5.94 13.60
C GLY A 147 -29.04 -7.13 12.73
N SER A 148 -27.74 -7.44 12.60
CA SER A 148 -27.25 -8.55 11.79
C SER A 148 -26.02 -9.23 12.38
N THR A 149 -26.24 -10.44 12.90
CA THR A 149 -25.15 -11.34 13.35
C THR A 149 -24.15 -11.61 12.23
N TRP A 150 -24.61 -11.67 10.98
CA TRP A 150 -23.76 -11.87 9.82
C TRP A 150 -22.80 -10.68 9.61
N LEU A 151 -23.30 -9.44 9.63
CA LEU A 151 -22.47 -8.24 9.48
C LEU A 151 -21.49 -8.08 10.65
N SER A 152 -21.91 -8.43 11.86
CA SER A 152 -21.04 -8.46 13.04
C SER A 152 -19.87 -9.44 12.86
N ASN A 153 -20.15 -10.67 12.43
CA ASN A 153 -19.14 -11.68 12.15
C ASN A 153 -18.21 -11.25 11.00
N PHE A 154 -18.77 -10.72 9.91
CA PHE A 154 -18.01 -10.19 8.78
C PHE A 154 -17.02 -9.10 9.25
N ASN A 155 -17.50 -8.13 10.04
CA ASN A 155 -16.66 -7.05 10.57
C ASN A 155 -15.53 -7.57 11.47
N LYS A 156 -15.80 -8.58 12.31
CA LYS A 156 -14.79 -9.25 13.13
C LYS A 156 -13.75 -9.96 12.26
N GLN A 157 -14.18 -10.73 11.26
CA GLN A 157 -13.29 -11.43 10.34
C GLN A 157 -12.40 -10.48 9.54
N ARG A 158 -12.94 -9.34 9.09
CA ARG A 158 -12.17 -8.25 8.48
C ARG A 158 -11.03 -7.76 9.39
N GLY A 159 -11.30 -7.59 10.68
CA GLY A 159 -10.29 -7.28 11.68
C GLY A 159 -9.20 -8.36 11.81
N ASN A 160 -9.61 -9.63 11.85
CA ASN A 160 -8.69 -10.76 11.93
C ASN A 160 -7.79 -10.85 10.68
N ARG A 161 -8.36 -10.70 9.48
CA ARG A 161 -7.60 -10.67 8.21
C ARG A 161 -6.50 -9.61 8.25
N ARG A 162 -6.82 -8.38 8.69
CA ARG A 162 -5.83 -7.30 8.86
C ARG A 162 -4.73 -7.66 9.85
N SER A 163 -5.06 -8.24 10.99
CA SER A 163 -4.08 -8.66 12.00
C SER A 163 -3.14 -9.74 11.47
N HIS A 164 -3.68 -10.74 10.77
CA HIS A 164 -2.89 -11.79 10.13
C HIS A 164 -1.99 -11.25 9.02
N ALA A 165 -2.50 -10.33 8.19
CA ALA A 165 -1.70 -9.64 7.18
C ALA A 165 -0.56 -8.84 7.84
N GLY A 166 -0.81 -8.08 8.90
CA GLY A 166 0.24 -7.34 9.61
C GLY A 166 1.35 -8.24 10.18
N ARG A 167 0.98 -9.41 10.72
CA ARG A 167 1.97 -10.41 11.19
C ARG A 167 2.80 -10.98 10.04
N SER A 168 2.17 -11.27 8.91
CA SER A 168 2.84 -11.79 7.71
C SER A 168 3.76 -10.73 7.09
N TRP A 169 3.29 -9.48 7.02
CA TRP A 169 4.05 -8.32 6.54
C TRP A 169 5.34 -8.11 7.32
N LYS A 170 5.30 -8.22 8.66
CA LYS A 170 6.50 -8.16 9.49
C LYS A 170 7.55 -9.19 9.06
N ARG A 171 7.15 -10.41 8.69
CA ARG A 171 8.07 -11.47 8.25
C ARG A 171 8.71 -11.11 6.90
N VAL A 172 7.92 -10.57 5.97
CA VAL A 172 8.42 -10.09 4.67
C VAL A 172 9.43 -8.96 4.86
N LEU A 173 9.15 -8.00 5.74
CA LEU A 173 10.08 -6.91 6.06
C LEU A 173 11.38 -7.38 6.72
N VAL A 174 11.39 -8.49 7.47
CA VAL A 174 12.64 -9.09 7.99
C VAL A 174 13.52 -9.58 6.84
N ILE A 175 12.92 -10.21 5.82
CA ILE A 175 13.67 -10.63 4.61
C ILE A 175 14.25 -9.40 3.89
N LEU A 176 13.49 -8.31 3.82
CA LEU A 176 13.96 -7.04 3.26
C LEU A 176 15.14 -6.46 4.03
N VAL A 177 15.06 -6.38 5.37
CA VAL A 177 16.18 -5.86 6.19
C VAL A 177 17.46 -6.63 5.90
N LEU A 178 17.37 -7.95 5.76
CA LEU A 178 18.51 -8.78 5.39
C LEU A 178 19.01 -8.48 3.97
N ALA A 179 18.11 -8.26 3.00
CA ALA A 179 18.49 -7.88 1.63
C ALA A 179 19.22 -6.52 1.60
N ILE A 180 18.75 -5.56 2.39
CA ILE A 180 19.37 -4.25 2.56
C ILE A 180 20.75 -4.37 3.20
N GLN A 181 20.87 -5.13 4.28
CA GLN A 181 22.14 -5.37 5.00
C GLN A 181 23.21 -6.04 4.14
N ASP A 182 22.81 -7.03 3.34
CA ASP A 182 23.69 -7.71 2.38
C ASP A 182 24.09 -6.80 1.19
N GLY A 183 23.46 -5.64 1.04
CA GLY A 183 23.74 -4.67 -0.02
C GLY A 183 23.04 -4.94 -1.35
N TRP A 184 21.95 -5.72 -1.36
CA TRP A 184 21.18 -5.97 -2.58
C TRP A 184 20.28 -4.80 -2.99
N CYS A 185 19.86 -4.00 -2.04
CA CYS A 185 19.07 -2.80 -2.23
C CYS A 185 19.24 -1.89 -1.01
N ASP A 186 18.55 -0.75 -1.00
CA ASP A 186 18.32 0.02 0.21
C ASP A 186 16.80 0.22 0.41
N VAL A 187 16.39 1.11 1.32
CA VAL A 187 14.97 1.28 1.63
C VAL A 187 14.15 1.79 0.44
N ASP A 188 14.76 2.46 -0.55
CA ASP A 188 14.05 2.99 -1.72
C ASP A 188 13.35 1.89 -2.54
N ILE A 189 13.73 0.62 -2.39
CA ILE A 189 13.00 -0.50 -3.03
C ILE A 189 11.52 -0.50 -2.69
N LEU A 190 11.16 -0.07 -1.48
CA LEU A 190 9.77 0.04 -1.05
C LEU A 190 9.02 1.21 -1.71
N LEU A 191 9.70 2.09 -2.44
CA LEU A 191 9.06 3.16 -3.20
C LEU A 191 8.65 2.73 -4.61
N ASP A 192 9.09 1.55 -5.05
CA ASP A 192 8.81 1.04 -6.37
C ASP A 192 7.30 0.78 -6.54
N PRO A 193 6.68 1.24 -7.65
CA PRO A 193 5.25 1.07 -7.90
C PRO A 193 4.76 -0.38 -7.87
N SER A 194 5.66 -1.35 -8.04
CA SER A 194 5.32 -2.77 -7.92
C SER A 194 4.92 -3.19 -6.50
N PHE A 195 5.32 -2.45 -5.45
CA PHE A 195 4.94 -2.75 -4.07
C PHE A 195 3.63 -2.04 -3.66
N LEU A 196 2.79 -2.78 -2.94
CA LEU A 196 1.58 -2.29 -2.29
C LEU A 196 1.86 -1.92 -0.84
N HIS A 197 1.27 -0.82 -0.41
CA HIS A 197 1.35 -0.34 0.98
C HIS A 197 0.07 -0.59 1.75
N LEU A 198 0.22 -0.66 3.08
CA LEU A 198 -0.91 -0.73 4.01
C LEU A 198 -1.10 0.64 4.69
N PRO A 199 -2.33 1.15 4.79
CA PRO A 199 -2.60 2.39 5.51
C PRO A 199 -2.22 2.34 6.98
N ARG A 200 -1.66 3.45 7.47
CA ARG A 200 -1.29 3.66 8.88
C ARG A 200 -2.48 4.08 9.70
N ARG A 201 -2.34 4.06 11.03
CA ARG A 201 -3.44 4.43 11.95
C ARG A 201 -3.93 5.87 11.75
N GLY A 202 -3.06 6.77 11.31
CA GLY A 202 -3.38 8.18 11.07
C GLY A 202 -3.86 8.51 9.65
N ASP A 203 -3.84 7.56 8.72
CA ASP A 203 -4.26 7.81 7.34
C ASP A 203 -5.80 7.75 7.23
N LYS A 204 -6.40 8.62 6.41
CA LYS A 204 -7.85 8.81 6.29
C LYS A 204 -8.41 7.99 5.13
N VAL A 205 -8.48 6.67 5.33
CA VAL A 205 -8.79 5.72 4.24
C VAL A 205 -10.19 5.08 4.31
N ALA A 206 -11.08 5.60 5.15
CA ALA A 206 -12.47 5.11 5.17
C ALA A 206 -13.11 5.32 3.79
N CYS A 207 -13.82 4.30 3.31
CA CYS A 207 -14.55 4.34 2.06
C CYS A 207 -16.03 4.60 2.35
N PHE A 208 -16.67 5.50 1.61
CA PHE A 208 -18.06 5.91 1.85
C PHE A 208 -18.90 5.59 0.60
N PRO A 209 -19.32 4.33 0.39
CA PRO A 209 -20.01 3.91 -0.85
C PRO A 209 -21.22 4.78 -1.22
N GLY A 210 -21.32 5.18 -2.49
CA GLY A 210 -22.44 5.93 -3.06
C GLY A 210 -22.45 7.42 -2.75
N SER A 211 -21.41 7.91 -2.08
CA SER A 211 -21.30 9.31 -1.71
C SER A 211 -20.89 10.21 -2.87
N VAL A 212 -20.18 9.70 -3.90
CA VAL A 212 -19.73 10.53 -5.03
C VAL A 212 -20.93 11.01 -5.83
N SER A 213 -21.75 10.08 -6.32
CA SER A 213 -22.94 10.42 -7.10
C SER A 213 -23.98 11.17 -6.27
N ARG A 214 -24.20 10.77 -5.02
CA ARG A 214 -25.14 11.47 -4.12
C ARG A 214 -24.71 12.90 -3.83
N GLN A 215 -23.44 13.14 -3.54
CA GLN A 215 -22.94 14.49 -3.26
C GLN A 215 -23.09 15.39 -4.49
N ALA A 216 -22.77 14.88 -5.67
CA ALA A 216 -22.93 15.62 -6.92
C ALA A 216 -24.40 16.03 -7.17
N ASN A 217 -25.36 15.13 -6.88
CA ASN A 217 -26.79 15.45 -6.97
C ASN A 217 -27.27 16.44 -5.91
N LEU A 218 -26.66 16.43 -4.71
CA LEU A 218 -26.97 17.41 -3.66
C LEU A 218 -26.42 18.80 -4.00
N GLU A 219 -25.28 18.88 -4.69
CA GLU A 219 -24.67 20.13 -5.13
C GLU A 219 -25.37 20.72 -6.37
N ASP A 220 -25.79 19.87 -7.31
CA ASP A 220 -26.60 20.26 -8.47
C ASP A 220 -27.77 19.28 -8.66
N PRO A 221 -28.99 19.64 -8.18
CA PRO A 221 -30.17 18.80 -8.34
C PRO A 221 -30.58 18.50 -9.78
N ASN A 222 -30.11 19.29 -10.77
CA ASN A 222 -30.42 19.06 -12.19
C ASN A 222 -29.46 18.05 -12.84
N LEU A 223 -28.36 17.70 -12.16
CA LEU A 223 -27.36 16.77 -12.67
C LEU A 223 -27.92 15.34 -12.81
N LEU A 224 -28.87 14.95 -11.94
CA LEU A 224 -29.61 13.69 -11.96
C LEU A 224 -28.71 12.46 -12.22
N ARG A 225 -27.51 12.43 -11.64
CA ARG A 225 -26.59 11.29 -11.76
C ARG A 225 -27.23 10.05 -11.14
N PRO A 226 -27.24 8.90 -11.85
CA PRO A 226 -27.68 7.64 -11.26
C PRO A 226 -26.84 7.31 -10.02
N GLU A 227 -27.49 7.09 -8.87
CA GLU A 227 -26.81 6.58 -7.69
C GLU A 227 -26.52 5.07 -7.84
N PRO A 228 -25.39 4.56 -7.31
CA PRO A 228 -25.04 3.15 -7.43
C PRO A 228 -26.03 2.25 -6.70
N THR A 229 -26.32 1.11 -7.30
CA THR A 229 -27.30 0.13 -6.78
C THR A 229 -26.67 -1.01 -6.00
N ASN A 230 -25.36 -1.21 -6.18
CA ASN A 230 -24.57 -2.22 -5.50
C ASN A 230 -23.21 -1.67 -5.05
N LEU A 231 -22.52 -2.42 -4.20
CA LEU A 231 -21.22 -2.03 -3.65
C LEU A 231 -20.12 -1.94 -4.73
N LEU A 232 -20.19 -2.74 -5.80
CA LEU A 232 -19.15 -2.74 -6.81
C LEU A 232 -19.16 -1.44 -7.62
N GLU A 233 -20.35 -0.99 -8.06
CA GLU A 233 -20.56 0.31 -8.69
C GLU A 233 -20.11 1.45 -7.78
N ALA A 234 -20.55 1.43 -6.52
CA ALA A 234 -20.22 2.44 -5.53
C ALA A 234 -18.72 2.53 -5.22
N LEU A 235 -17.97 1.43 -5.37
CA LEU A 235 -16.53 1.45 -5.16
C LEU A 235 -15.78 1.92 -6.41
N ARG A 236 -16.28 1.62 -7.62
CA ARG A 236 -15.70 2.14 -8.87
C ARG A 236 -15.77 3.66 -8.96
N GLU A 237 -16.92 4.26 -8.64
CA GLU A 237 -17.03 5.74 -8.61
C GLU A 237 -16.01 6.37 -7.64
N ILE A 238 -15.73 5.71 -6.53
CA ILE A 238 -14.78 6.20 -5.53
C ILE A 238 -13.34 5.97 -6.00
N ASP A 239 -13.03 4.85 -6.62
CA ASP A 239 -11.69 4.59 -7.17
C ASP A 239 -11.31 5.60 -8.26
N GLU A 240 -12.29 6.03 -9.07
CA GLU A 240 -12.14 7.10 -10.06
C GLU A 240 -11.92 8.46 -9.41
N ALA A 241 -12.69 8.79 -8.37
CA ALA A 241 -12.56 10.06 -7.64
C ALA A 241 -11.30 10.13 -6.77
N GLU A 242 -10.81 8.98 -6.28
CA GLU A 242 -9.71 8.85 -5.34
C GLU A 242 -8.68 7.80 -5.81
N PRO A 243 -7.83 8.11 -6.82
CA PRO A 243 -6.89 7.15 -7.41
C PRO A 243 -5.91 6.49 -6.42
N TRP A 244 -5.69 7.11 -5.26
CA TRP A 244 -4.87 6.54 -4.19
C TRP A 244 -5.44 5.24 -3.59
N ARG A 245 -6.74 4.97 -3.72
CA ARG A 245 -7.39 3.75 -3.19
C ARG A 245 -6.87 2.48 -3.85
N ILE A 246 -6.63 2.57 -5.15
CA ILE A 246 -5.95 1.57 -5.96
C ILE A 246 -4.45 1.83 -6.08
N GLN A 247 -3.89 2.70 -5.22
CA GLN A 247 -2.49 3.10 -5.18
C GLN A 247 -1.97 3.51 -6.56
N PHE A 248 -2.76 4.32 -7.28
CA PHE A 248 -2.45 4.85 -8.61
C PHE A 248 -2.18 3.76 -9.68
N ARG A 249 -2.67 2.53 -9.47
CA ARG A 249 -2.48 1.44 -10.43
C ARG A 249 -3.35 1.55 -11.68
N GLY A 250 -4.38 2.39 -11.67
CA GLY A 250 -5.19 2.71 -12.85
C GLY A 250 -4.43 3.57 -13.87
N ASP A 251 -3.55 4.46 -13.41
CA ASP A 251 -2.65 5.25 -14.24
C ASP A 251 -1.28 5.35 -13.56
N LEU A 252 -0.36 4.47 -13.97
CA LEU A 252 0.97 4.40 -13.37
C LEU A 252 1.79 5.68 -13.58
N SER A 253 1.47 6.53 -14.57
CA SER A 253 2.15 7.81 -14.77
C SER A 253 1.94 8.76 -13.58
N GLN A 254 0.80 8.61 -12.88
CA GLN A 254 0.46 9.38 -11.69
C GLN A 254 1.03 8.78 -10.40
N HIS A 255 1.60 7.58 -10.45
CA HIS A 255 2.10 6.92 -9.25
C HIS A 255 3.26 7.72 -8.62
N PRO A 256 3.17 8.14 -7.34
CA PRO A 256 4.20 8.99 -6.70
C PRO A 256 5.62 8.41 -6.78
N GLY A 257 5.76 7.09 -6.66
CA GLY A 257 7.04 6.39 -6.86
C GLY A 257 7.67 6.57 -8.25
N ARG A 258 6.87 6.70 -9.32
CA ARG A 258 7.39 6.96 -10.68
C ARG A 258 7.94 8.37 -10.86
N GLN A 259 7.54 9.30 -10.00
CA GLN A 259 8.04 10.68 -10.03
C GLN A 259 9.42 10.83 -9.35
N ILE A 260 9.92 9.77 -8.70
CA ILE A 260 11.18 9.78 -7.96
C ILE A 260 12.33 9.38 -8.90
N GLN A 261 13.06 10.38 -9.42
CA GLN A 261 14.14 10.16 -10.39
C GLN A 261 15.22 9.19 -9.89
N ARG A 262 15.62 9.27 -8.61
CA ARG A 262 16.66 8.39 -8.04
C ARG A 262 16.28 6.91 -7.98
N LEU A 263 15.01 6.58 -8.17
CA LEU A 263 14.50 5.22 -8.09
C LEU A 263 14.75 4.43 -9.38
N VAL A 264 14.76 5.12 -10.53
CA VAL A 264 14.85 4.49 -11.86
C VAL A 264 16.17 3.74 -12.00
N GLY A 265 16.10 2.43 -12.27
CA GLY A 265 17.26 1.58 -12.50
C GLY A 265 18.15 1.32 -11.27
N LYS A 266 17.78 1.82 -10.07
CA LYS A 266 18.68 1.92 -8.92
C LYS A 266 19.34 0.59 -8.50
N PHE A 267 18.65 -0.53 -8.66
CA PHE A 267 19.10 -1.86 -8.24
C PHE A 267 19.36 -2.83 -9.41
N PHE A 268 19.52 -2.33 -10.64
CA PHE A 268 19.66 -3.18 -11.83
C PHE A 268 21.01 -3.92 -11.90
N ASN A 269 22.06 -3.37 -11.28
CA ASN A 269 23.44 -3.83 -11.45
C ASN A 269 23.91 -4.83 -10.39
N VAL A 270 23.00 -5.38 -9.56
CA VAL A 270 23.37 -6.32 -8.49
C VAL A 270 23.42 -7.74 -9.01
N GLN A 271 24.59 -8.37 -8.92
CA GLN A 271 24.78 -9.75 -9.35
C GLN A 271 25.06 -10.69 -8.17
N PRO A 272 24.47 -11.90 -8.14
CA PRO A 272 24.87 -12.93 -7.20
C PRO A 272 26.32 -13.33 -7.41
N LYS A 273 27.06 -13.60 -6.32
CA LYS A 273 28.32 -14.33 -6.43
C LYS A 273 28.02 -15.71 -7.03
N THR A 274 28.60 -16.02 -8.19
CA THR A 274 28.66 -17.39 -8.69
C THR A 274 29.46 -18.21 -7.68
N THR A 275 28.82 -19.23 -7.12
CA THR A 275 29.50 -20.31 -6.38
C THR A 275 30.42 -21.08 -7.31
#